data_AF-A0A6G7VCX6-F1
#
_entry.id   AF-A0A6G7VCX6-F1
#
_cell.length_a   1.000
_cell.length_b   1.000
_cell.length_c   1.000
_cell.angle_alpha   90.00
_cell.angle_beta   90.00
_cell.angle_gamma   90.00
#
_symmetry.space_group_name_H-M   'P 1'
#
loop_
_entity.id
_entity.type
_entity.pdbx_description
1 polymer ?
#
loop_
_entity_poly.entity_id
_entity_poly.type
_entity_poly.pdbx_seq_one_letter_code
_entity_poly.pdbx_strand_id
1 'polypeptide(L)'
;MEGKMDEDRALECYDKSLELNSKKAKILLRKAKLLLRYDRHTESHELLDRALALGDSPLPNCFAYWLTVPSIMESRLAIAKWRARYQHGIETLMAMEGTLDDLKESASGSFELAYHDEDDRPLLEALSRLFRAKTPELNYTAPHIAAWQPPHNRRIRIGFCSQFLVGYTIGKLYQGLIRGLDRQHFEVVLIYPPQVKRDAVRQALSQSCDGAIELRGRQAEWQAQVAALALDALFYPDIGMSPATYFLAHARLAPVQLVSYGHPDTTGIDTLDYFLGADAPLEPQ
;
A
#
# COMPACT_ATOMS: atom_id res chain seq x y z
N MET A 1 2.67 -18.47 21.90
CA MET A 1 1.75 -18.58 23.05
C MET A 1 1.29 -17.21 23.53
N GLU A 2 2.19 -16.23 23.72
CA GLU A 2 1.84 -14.87 24.15
C GLU A 2 0.82 -14.16 23.22
N GLY A 3 1.03 -14.17 21.89
CA GLY A 3 0.11 -13.48 20.97
C GLY A 3 -1.32 -14.04 20.88
N LYS A 4 -1.53 -15.33 21.20
CA LYS A 4 -2.86 -15.95 21.28
C LYS A 4 -3.55 -15.63 22.62
N MET A 5 -2.78 -15.60 23.70
CA MET A 5 -3.26 -15.17 25.01
C MET A 5 -3.67 -13.68 25.01
N ASP A 6 -2.98 -12.84 24.23
CA ASP A 6 -3.35 -11.44 24.05
C ASP A 6 -4.60 -11.26 23.16
N GLU A 7 -4.80 -12.14 22.16
CA GLU A 7 -6.04 -12.19 21.36
C GLU A 7 -7.26 -12.45 22.24
N ASP A 8 -7.23 -13.56 22.97
CA ASP A 8 -8.38 -14.05 23.74
C ASP A 8 -8.81 -13.01 24.80
N ARG A 9 -7.84 -12.39 25.47
CA ARG A 9 -8.11 -11.32 26.45
C ARG A 9 -8.70 -10.07 25.80
N ALA A 10 -8.23 -9.70 24.62
CA ALA A 10 -8.75 -8.54 23.91
C ALA A 10 -10.18 -8.79 23.39
N LEU A 11 -10.46 -10.00 22.88
CA LEU A 11 -11.80 -10.42 22.48
C LEU A 11 -12.77 -10.44 23.66
N GLU A 12 -12.36 -11.00 24.80
CA GLU A 12 -13.17 -11.03 26.03
C GLU A 12 -13.53 -9.60 26.50
N CYS A 13 -12.58 -8.66 26.42
CA CYS A 13 -12.85 -7.25 26.72
C CYS A 13 -13.93 -6.65 25.80
N TYR A 14 -13.88 -6.97 24.49
CA TYR A 14 -14.90 -6.50 23.55
C TYR A 14 -16.25 -7.17 23.80
N ASP A 15 -16.28 -8.45 24.15
CA ASP A 15 -17.51 -9.17 24.48
C ASP A 15 -18.21 -8.57 25.71
N LYS A 16 -17.48 -8.34 26.80
CA LYS A 16 -18.01 -7.61 27.97
C LYS A 16 -18.54 -6.23 27.61
N SER A 17 -17.90 -5.53 26.67
CA SER A 17 -18.35 -4.22 26.21
C SER A 17 -19.64 -4.31 25.38
N LEU A 18 -19.80 -5.36 24.58
CA LEU A 18 -21.03 -5.65 23.82
C LEU A 18 -22.17 -6.16 24.70
N GLU A 19 -21.88 -6.83 25.82
CA GLU A 19 -22.88 -7.18 26.83
C GLU A 19 -23.50 -5.92 27.46
N LEU A 20 -22.67 -4.90 27.74
CA LEU A 20 -23.13 -3.61 28.29
C LEU A 20 -23.85 -2.75 27.26
N ASN A 21 -23.46 -2.81 25.99
CA ASN A 21 -24.15 -2.12 24.90
C ASN A 21 -23.97 -2.85 23.55
N SER A 22 -24.93 -3.71 23.23
CA SER A 22 -24.89 -4.62 22.08
C SER A 22 -25.07 -3.93 20.71
N LYS A 23 -25.47 -2.66 20.71
CA LYS A 23 -25.77 -1.87 19.50
C LYS A 23 -24.76 -0.76 19.22
N LYS A 24 -23.56 -0.85 19.79
CA LYS A 24 -22.51 0.15 19.55
C LYS A 24 -21.64 -0.26 18.35
N ALA A 25 -21.96 0.27 17.16
CA ALA A 25 -21.25 -0.01 15.91
C ALA A 25 -19.72 0.08 16.06
N LYS A 26 -19.22 1.12 16.74
CA LYS A 26 -17.78 1.29 17.01
C LYS A 26 -17.12 0.10 17.73
N ILE A 27 -17.82 -0.58 18.63
CA ILE A 27 -17.28 -1.76 19.35
C ILE A 27 -17.25 -2.96 18.40
N LEU A 28 -18.34 -3.20 17.66
CA LEU A 28 -18.43 -4.27 16.66
C LEU A 28 -17.29 -4.14 15.62
N LEU A 29 -17.07 -2.94 15.10
CA LEU A 29 -16.02 -2.63 14.14
C LEU A 29 -14.61 -2.90 14.70
N ARG A 30 -14.36 -2.52 15.95
CA ARG A 30 -13.05 -2.76 16.59
C ARG A 30 -12.80 -4.24 16.85
N LYS A 31 -13.83 -4.98 17.27
CA LYS A 31 -13.75 -6.43 17.43
C LYS A 31 -13.54 -7.13 16.09
N ALA A 32 -14.25 -6.71 15.04
CA ALA A 32 -14.05 -7.21 13.68
C ALA A 32 -12.63 -6.97 13.16
N LYS A 33 -12.09 -5.74 13.30
CA LYS A 33 -10.70 -5.42 12.94
C LYS A 33 -9.69 -6.28 13.70
N LEU A 34 -9.98 -6.63 14.96
CA LEU A 34 -9.15 -7.57 15.71
C LEU A 34 -9.23 -8.98 15.12
N LEU A 35 -10.43 -9.48 14.82
CA LEU A 35 -10.63 -10.81 14.21
C LEU A 35 -9.93 -10.94 12.85
N LEU A 36 -9.97 -9.90 11.99
CA LEU A 36 -9.23 -9.87 10.72
C LEU A 36 -7.73 -10.06 10.91
N ARG A 37 -7.13 -9.49 11.97
CA ARG A 37 -5.71 -9.67 12.29
C ARG A 37 -5.34 -11.12 12.58
N TYR A 38 -6.30 -11.92 13.04
CA TYR A 38 -6.15 -13.34 13.35
C TYR A 38 -6.78 -14.25 12.30
N ASP A 39 -7.03 -13.73 11.08
CA ASP A 39 -7.58 -14.46 9.94
C ASP A 39 -9.01 -15.04 10.16
N ARG A 40 -9.72 -14.56 11.20
CA ARG A 40 -11.09 -14.97 11.55
C ARG A 40 -12.12 -14.19 10.72
N HIS A 41 -12.02 -14.35 9.41
CA HIS A 41 -12.78 -13.58 8.42
C HIS A 41 -14.30 -13.75 8.54
N THR A 42 -14.78 -14.98 8.72
CA THR A 42 -16.23 -15.25 8.86
C THR A 42 -16.82 -14.52 10.07
N GLU A 43 -16.23 -14.68 11.24
CA GLU A 43 -16.69 -14.01 12.48
C GLU A 43 -16.55 -12.49 12.39
N SER A 44 -15.47 -12.01 11.78
CA SER A 44 -15.31 -10.59 11.50
C SER A 44 -16.46 -10.05 10.66
N HIS A 45 -16.80 -10.75 9.58
CA HIS A 45 -17.85 -10.34 8.66
C HIS A 45 -19.24 -10.31 9.32
N GLU A 46 -19.56 -11.27 10.18
CA GLU A 46 -20.82 -11.23 10.95
C GLU A 46 -20.91 -9.99 11.83
N LEU A 47 -19.80 -9.57 12.46
CA LEU A 47 -19.77 -8.35 13.27
C LEU A 47 -19.86 -7.09 12.42
N LEU A 48 -19.24 -7.08 11.24
CA LEU A 48 -19.31 -5.97 10.30
C LEU A 48 -20.70 -5.82 9.69
N ASP A 49 -21.38 -6.92 9.34
CA ASP A 49 -22.78 -6.93 8.90
C ASP A 49 -23.69 -6.31 9.96
N ARG A 50 -23.50 -6.70 11.22
CA ARG A 50 -24.22 -6.12 12.36
C ARG A 50 -23.90 -4.63 12.53
N ALA A 51 -22.65 -4.21 12.31
CA ALA A 51 -22.27 -2.81 12.40
C ALA A 51 -22.90 -1.97 11.27
N LEU A 52 -22.93 -2.50 10.05
CA LEU A 52 -23.56 -1.89 8.88
C LEU A 52 -25.07 -1.74 9.07
N ALA A 53 -25.74 -2.77 9.60
CA ALA A 53 -27.18 -2.76 9.88
C ALA A 53 -27.61 -1.70 10.91
N LEU A 54 -26.69 -1.17 11.72
CA LEU A 54 -26.97 -0.10 12.68
C LEU A 54 -27.02 1.30 12.04
N GLY A 55 -26.72 1.43 10.74
CA GLY A 55 -26.88 2.68 9.98
C GLY A 55 -25.85 3.77 10.25
N ASP A 56 -24.91 3.54 11.18
CA ASP A 56 -23.82 4.46 11.54
C ASP A 56 -22.47 3.84 11.17
N SER A 57 -22.30 3.50 9.89
CA SER A 57 -21.06 2.93 9.36
C SER A 57 -20.38 3.93 8.43
N PRO A 58 -19.49 4.78 8.97
CA PRO A 58 -18.65 5.66 8.18
C PRO A 58 -17.96 4.89 7.04
N LEU A 59 -17.82 5.53 5.87
CA LEU A 59 -17.16 4.97 4.70
C LEU A 59 -15.85 4.21 5.01
N PRO A 60 -14.91 4.73 5.85
CA PRO A 60 -13.67 4.01 6.19
C PRO A 60 -13.88 2.59 6.74
N ASN A 61 -14.98 2.37 7.48
CA ASN A 61 -15.26 1.05 8.05
C ASN A 61 -15.75 0.06 7.00
N CYS A 62 -16.38 0.55 5.94
CA CYS A 62 -16.84 -0.27 4.84
C CYS A 62 -15.67 -0.80 3.99
N PHE A 63 -14.55 -0.07 3.94
CA PHE A 63 -13.33 -0.53 3.24
C PHE A 63 -12.80 -1.84 3.82
N ALA A 64 -12.59 -1.89 5.14
CA ALA A 64 -12.11 -3.12 5.79
C ALA A 64 -13.10 -4.28 5.65
N TYR A 65 -14.41 -4.01 5.59
CA TYR A 65 -15.41 -5.04 5.35
C TYR A 65 -15.32 -5.60 3.93
N TRP A 66 -15.29 -4.74 2.93
CA TRP A 66 -15.40 -5.17 1.55
C TRP A 66 -14.09 -5.68 0.96
N LEU A 67 -12.97 -5.08 1.35
CA LEU A 67 -11.67 -5.28 0.72
C LEU A 67 -10.73 -6.18 1.52
N THR A 68 -11.27 -7.09 2.35
CA THR A 68 -10.46 -8.11 3.03
C THR A 68 -10.82 -9.49 2.54
N VAL A 69 -9.79 -10.34 2.44
CA VAL A 69 -9.89 -11.73 2.00
C VAL A 69 -9.06 -12.61 2.94
N PRO A 70 -9.44 -13.87 3.16
CA PRO A 70 -8.64 -14.83 3.91
C PRO A 70 -7.21 -14.95 3.38
N SER A 71 -6.26 -15.06 4.29
CA SER A 71 -4.85 -15.25 3.93
C SER A 71 -4.58 -16.60 3.28
N ILE A 72 -5.39 -17.60 3.64
CA ILE A 72 -5.34 -18.96 3.09
C ILE A 72 -6.73 -19.32 2.58
N MET A 73 -6.82 -19.57 1.27
CA MET A 73 -8.05 -20.02 0.63
C MET A 73 -8.15 -21.53 0.64
N GLU A 74 -9.28 -22.08 1.10
CA GLU A 74 -9.48 -23.53 1.24
C GLU A 74 -9.69 -24.25 -0.11
N SER A 75 -10.09 -23.52 -1.17
CA SER A 75 -10.35 -24.10 -2.49
C SER A 75 -10.42 -23.02 -3.58
N ARG A 76 -10.34 -23.44 -4.85
CA ARG A 76 -10.62 -22.56 -6.01
C ARG A 76 -12.04 -21.97 -6.00
N LEU A 77 -13.02 -22.71 -5.47
CA LEU A 77 -14.38 -22.18 -5.30
C LEU A 77 -14.41 -21.04 -4.26
N ALA A 78 -13.66 -21.18 -3.16
CA ALA A 78 -13.50 -20.12 -2.18
C ALA A 78 -12.82 -18.89 -2.79
N ILE A 79 -11.74 -19.09 -3.57
CA ILE A 79 -11.07 -18.02 -4.32
C ILE A 79 -12.08 -17.25 -5.18
N ALA A 80 -12.83 -17.95 -6.04
CA ALA A 80 -13.82 -17.32 -6.91
C ALA A 80 -14.88 -16.52 -6.11
N LYS A 81 -15.39 -17.09 -5.02
CA LYS A 81 -16.37 -16.43 -4.14
C LYS A 81 -15.80 -15.15 -3.51
N TRP A 82 -14.59 -15.21 -2.97
CA TRP A 82 -13.95 -14.07 -2.30
C TRP A 82 -13.55 -12.97 -3.28
N ARG A 83 -13.04 -13.33 -4.45
CA ARG A 83 -12.73 -12.36 -5.53
C ARG A 83 -14.00 -11.67 -6.04
N ALA A 84 -15.08 -12.41 -6.26
CA ALA A 84 -16.36 -11.82 -6.66
C ALA A 84 -16.91 -10.85 -5.60
N ARG A 85 -16.79 -11.22 -4.31
CA ARG A 85 -17.16 -10.34 -3.20
C ARG A 85 -16.28 -9.08 -3.16
N TYR A 86 -14.97 -9.23 -3.34
CA TYR A 86 -14.03 -8.11 -3.35
C TYR A 86 -14.36 -7.12 -4.48
N GLN A 87 -14.59 -7.62 -5.70
CA GLN A 87 -15.01 -6.83 -6.85
C GLN A 87 -16.33 -6.08 -6.58
N HIS A 88 -17.35 -6.78 -6.07
CA HIS A 88 -18.62 -6.15 -5.67
C HIS A 88 -18.42 -5.11 -4.57
N GLY A 89 -17.47 -5.35 -3.67
CA GLY A 89 -17.05 -4.44 -2.63
C GLY A 89 -16.48 -3.14 -3.20
N ILE A 90 -15.63 -3.20 -4.22
CA ILE A 90 -15.10 -2.03 -4.92
C ILE A 90 -16.25 -1.20 -5.51
N GLU A 91 -17.18 -1.85 -6.21
CA GLU A 91 -18.34 -1.19 -6.85
C GLU A 91 -19.24 -0.51 -5.80
N THR A 92 -19.52 -1.22 -4.70
CA THR A 92 -20.33 -0.71 -3.60
C THR A 92 -19.66 0.51 -2.97
N LEU A 93 -18.37 0.41 -2.62
CA LEU A 93 -17.62 1.51 -2.05
C LEU A 93 -17.54 2.71 -2.99
N MET A 94 -17.41 2.47 -4.30
CA MET A 94 -17.41 3.53 -5.30
C MET A 94 -18.72 4.32 -5.27
N ALA A 95 -19.86 3.64 -5.16
CA ALA A 95 -21.18 4.26 -5.15
C ALA A 95 -21.52 4.98 -3.83
N MET A 96 -20.87 4.63 -2.71
CA MET A 96 -21.11 5.27 -1.41
C MET A 96 -20.65 6.73 -1.39
N GLU A 97 -21.38 7.60 -0.69
CA GLU A 97 -20.95 9.00 -0.51
C GLU A 97 -19.79 9.14 0.49
N GLY A 98 -19.04 10.24 0.38
CA GLY A 98 -17.95 10.60 1.29
C GLY A 98 -16.54 10.36 0.74
N THR A 99 -15.55 10.79 1.52
CA THR A 99 -14.11 10.66 1.24
C THR A 99 -13.40 9.92 2.36
N LEU A 100 -12.20 9.41 2.07
CA LEU A 100 -11.27 8.88 3.05
C LEU A 100 -10.22 9.94 3.37
N ASP A 101 -10.30 10.51 4.58
CA ASP A 101 -9.37 11.54 5.03
C ASP A 101 -8.16 10.96 5.78
N ASP A 102 -8.25 9.71 6.27
CA ASP A 102 -7.14 8.98 6.90
C ASP A 102 -6.93 7.62 6.22
N LEU A 103 -5.90 7.57 5.37
CA LEU A 103 -5.49 6.36 4.65
C LEU A 103 -4.93 5.25 5.56
N LYS A 104 -4.68 5.52 6.84
CA LYS A 104 -4.31 4.47 7.80
C LYS A 104 -5.46 3.51 8.09
N GLU A 105 -6.70 3.93 7.83
CA GLU A 105 -7.89 3.10 8.04
C GLU A 105 -8.35 2.35 6.79
N SER A 106 -7.78 2.66 5.61
CA SER A 106 -8.04 1.94 4.37
C SER A 106 -7.19 0.69 4.26
N ALA A 107 -7.77 -0.45 4.64
CA ALA A 107 -7.23 -1.74 4.25
C ALA A 107 -7.50 -1.95 2.74
N SER A 108 -6.46 -2.22 1.97
CA SER A 108 -6.63 -2.68 0.58
C SER A 108 -6.86 -4.19 0.52
N GLY A 109 -6.25 -4.98 1.43
CA GLY A 109 -6.30 -6.46 1.40
C GLY A 109 -5.93 -7.06 0.04
N SER A 110 -5.10 -6.34 -0.72
CA SER A 110 -4.72 -6.69 -2.09
C SER A 110 -3.51 -7.62 -2.13
N PHE A 111 -2.73 -7.69 -1.05
CA PHE A 111 -1.50 -8.49 -1.01
C PHE A 111 -1.78 -9.99 -1.16
N GLU A 112 -2.90 -10.45 -0.61
CA GLU A 112 -3.33 -11.84 -0.65
C GLU A 112 -3.82 -12.26 -2.05
N LEU A 113 -4.21 -11.32 -2.91
CA LEU A 113 -4.74 -11.62 -4.25
C LEU A 113 -3.72 -12.33 -5.14
N ALA A 114 -2.44 -11.99 -5.02
CA ALA A 114 -1.34 -12.59 -5.77
C ALA A 114 -1.20 -14.11 -5.55
N TYR A 115 -1.84 -14.68 -4.53
CA TYR A 115 -1.82 -16.11 -4.23
C TYR A 115 -3.03 -16.87 -4.80
N HIS A 116 -3.88 -16.20 -5.58
CA HIS A 116 -5.12 -16.78 -6.10
C HIS A 116 -4.98 -17.47 -7.45
N ASP A 117 -3.85 -17.33 -8.15
CA ASP A 117 -3.63 -17.93 -9.48
C ASP A 117 -4.69 -17.45 -10.51
N GLU A 118 -4.98 -16.14 -10.49
CA GLU A 118 -5.99 -15.47 -11.31
C GLU A 118 -5.44 -14.13 -11.83
N ASP A 119 -6.06 -13.56 -12.88
CA ASP A 119 -5.67 -12.23 -13.38
C ASP A 119 -6.12 -11.13 -12.40
N ASP A 120 -5.14 -10.46 -11.78
CA ASP A 120 -5.34 -9.39 -10.81
C ASP A 120 -5.42 -8.00 -11.44
N ARG A 121 -5.03 -7.84 -12.72
CA ARG A 121 -4.95 -6.52 -13.35
C ARG A 121 -6.28 -5.76 -13.35
N PRO A 122 -7.41 -6.32 -13.82
CA PRO A 122 -8.67 -5.56 -13.85
C PRO A 122 -9.13 -5.16 -12.44
N LEU A 123 -8.89 -6.03 -11.46
CA LEU A 123 -9.30 -5.86 -10.07
C LEU A 123 -8.49 -4.76 -9.39
N LEU A 124 -7.16 -4.78 -9.55
CA LEU A 124 -6.26 -3.79 -8.97
C LEU A 124 -6.36 -2.42 -9.67
N GLU A 125 -6.63 -2.37 -10.97
CA GLU A 125 -6.97 -1.12 -11.66
C GLU A 125 -8.29 -0.51 -11.15
N ALA A 126 -9.29 -1.35 -10.85
CA ALA A 126 -10.54 -0.88 -10.24
C ALA A 126 -10.34 -0.38 -8.81
N LEU A 127 -9.50 -1.07 -8.03
CA LEU A 127 -9.10 -0.68 -6.69
C LEU A 127 -8.36 0.66 -6.68
N SER A 128 -7.41 0.87 -7.59
CA SER A 128 -6.70 2.16 -7.72
C SER A 128 -7.66 3.30 -8.06
N ARG A 129 -8.59 3.07 -9.00
CA ARG A 129 -9.66 4.04 -9.32
C ARG A 129 -10.52 4.37 -8.12
N LEU A 130 -10.90 3.38 -7.31
CA LEU A 130 -11.65 3.58 -6.07
C LEU A 130 -10.89 4.49 -5.11
N PHE A 131 -9.62 4.19 -4.83
CA PHE A 131 -8.82 5.01 -3.91
C PHE A 131 -8.65 6.44 -4.42
N ARG A 132 -8.37 6.63 -5.72
CA ARG A 132 -8.27 7.98 -6.31
C ARG A 132 -9.58 8.75 -6.26
N ALA A 133 -10.72 8.07 -6.38
CA ALA A 133 -12.04 8.69 -6.27
C ALA A 133 -12.40 9.08 -4.83
N LYS A 134 -12.08 8.21 -3.84
CA LYS A 134 -12.39 8.46 -2.43
C LYS A 134 -11.34 9.29 -1.70
N THR A 135 -10.15 9.45 -2.26
CA THR A 135 -9.08 10.24 -1.68
C THR A 135 -8.48 11.17 -2.76
N PRO A 136 -9.12 12.32 -3.03
CA PRO A 136 -8.71 13.20 -4.12
C PRO A 136 -7.24 13.66 -4.07
N GLU A 137 -6.63 13.74 -2.88
CA GLU A 137 -5.21 14.09 -2.70
C GLU A 137 -4.26 13.10 -3.39
N LEU A 138 -4.69 11.86 -3.67
CA LEU A 138 -3.90 10.88 -4.40
C LEU A 138 -3.67 11.26 -5.87
N ASN A 139 -4.50 12.15 -6.43
CA ASN A 139 -4.39 12.63 -7.81
C ASN A 139 -3.35 13.73 -7.99
N TYR A 140 -2.46 13.95 -7.01
CA TYR A 140 -1.44 14.98 -7.07
C TYR A 140 -0.45 14.77 -8.22
N THR A 141 -0.10 15.86 -8.91
CA THR A 141 0.98 15.89 -9.90
C THR A 141 1.99 16.94 -9.50
N ALA A 142 3.27 16.55 -9.44
CA ALA A 142 4.34 17.44 -9.02
C ALA A 142 4.55 18.58 -10.02
N PRO A 143 4.64 19.86 -9.58
CA PRO A 143 4.74 21.01 -10.47
C PRO A 143 5.92 20.99 -11.44
N HIS A 144 7.07 20.40 -11.05
CA HIS A 144 8.27 20.38 -11.89
C HIS A 144 8.09 19.54 -13.17
N ILE A 145 7.11 18.63 -13.20
CA ILE A 145 6.85 17.75 -14.34
C ILE A 145 6.37 18.54 -15.56
N ALA A 146 5.56 19.59 -15.35
CA ALA A 146 5.06 20.42 -16.44
C ALA A 146 6.17 21.16 -17.20
N ALA A 147 7.28 21.46 -16.52
CA ALA A 147 8.45 22.11 -17.10
C ALA A 147 9.61 21.13 -17.34
N TRP A 148 9.38 19.82 -17.18
CA TRP A 148 10.46 18.85 -17.28
C TRP A 148 10.98 18.77 -18.72
N GLN A 149 12.30 18.61 -18.81
CA GLN A 149 13.00 18.34 -20.06
C GLN A 149 13.96 17.18 -19.81
N PRO A 150 14.15 16.29 -20.79
CA PRO A 150 15.13 15.22 -20.69
C PRO A 150 16.49 15.78 -20.23
N PRO A 151 17.14 15.14 -19.25
CA PRO A 151 18.44 15.60 -18.78
C PRO A 151 19.46 15.62 -19.91
N HIS A 152 19.96 16.82 -20.24
CA HIS A 152 21.07 17.05 -21.17
C HIS A 152 22.23 17.68 -20.39
N ASN A 153 23.44 17.08 -20.50
CA ASN A 153 24.66 17.56 -19.84
C ASN A 153 24.58 17.70 -18.30
N ARG A 154 23.68 16.95 -17.66
CA ARG A 154 23.58 16.83 -16.20
C ARG A 154 23.27 15.39 -15.82
N ARG A 155 23.52 15.03 -14.57
CA ARG A 155 23.14 13.72 -14.02
C ARG A 155 21.61 13.56 -14.00
N ILE A 156 21.16 12.34 -14.25
CA ILE A 156 19.77 11.91 -14.06
C ILE A 156 19.54 11.79 -12.55
N ARG A 157 18.60 12.56 -12.02
CA ARG A 157 18.24 12.48 -10.61
C ARG A 157 17.19 11.40 -10.41
N ILE A 158 17.58 10.31 -9.74
CA ILE A 158 16.72 9.17 -9.46
C ILE A 158 16.45 9.03 -7.96
N GLY A 159 15.17 8.95 -7.60
CA GLY A 159 14.73 8.63 -6.24
C GLY A 159 14.47 7.14 -6.08
N PHE A 160 14.89 6.55 -4.96
CA PHE A 160 14.49 5.20 -4.55
C PHE A 160 13.58 5.32 -3.32
N CYS A 161 12.30 4.97 -3.45
CA CYS A 161 11.31 5.11 -2.37
C CYS A 161 10.81 3.76 -1.88
N SER A 162 11.13 3.42 -0.63
CA SER A 162 10.66 2.17 -0.01
C SER A 162 10.78 2.20 1.51
N GLN A 163 9.84 1.55 2.19
CA GLN A 163 9.91 1.31 3.64
C GLN A 163 10.96 0.24 4.01
N PHE A 164 11.35 -0.58 3.04
CA PHE A 164 12.10 -1.82 3.24
C PHE A 164 13.55 -1.75 2.75
N LEU A 165 14.05 -0.56 2.40
CA LEU A 165 15.49 -0.28 2.18
C LEU A 165 16.27 -0.24 3.52
N VAL A 166 16.14 -1.33 4.26
CA VAL A 166 16.70 -1.60 5.59
C VAL A 166 17.26 -3.03 5.58
N GLY A 167 17.59 -3.61 6.74
CA GLY A 167 17.97 -5.01 6.88
C GLY A 167 16.82 -6.00 6.62
N TYR A 168 16.13 -5.85 5.49
CA TYR A 168 15.01 -6.64 4.99
C TYR A 168 15.28 -7.08 3.54
N THR A 169 14.42 -7.94 2.98
CA THR A 169 14.63 -8.53 1.64
C THR A 169 14.86 -7.48 0.56
N ILE A 170 14.05 -6.41 0.52
CA ILE A 170 14.18 -5.33 -0.45
C ILE A 170 15.54 -4.61 -0.34
N GLY A 171 15.96 -4.22 0.87
CA GLY A 171 17.27 -3.62 1.07
C GLY A 171 18.42 -4.54 0.68
N LYS A 172 18.29 -5.86 0.92
CA LYS A 172 19.30 -6.84 0.49
C LYS A 172 19.37 -6.99 -1.03
N LEU A 173 18.23 -6.99 -1.71
CA LEU A 173 18.11 -7.19 -3.15
C LEU A 173 18.61 -5.97 -3.94
N TYR A 174 18.15 -4.77 -3.56
CA TYR A 174 18.41 -3.56 -4.35
C TYR A 174 19.64 -2.78 -3.93
N GLN A 175 20.30 -3.09 -2.81
CA GLN A 175 21.52 -2.37 -2.40
C GLN A 175 22.62 -2.43 -3.46
N GLY A 176 22.74 -3.53 -4.20
CA GLY A 176 23.73 -3.68 -5.27
C GLY A 176 23.47 -2.69 -6.40
N LEU A 177 22.22 -2.61 -6.88
CA LEU A 177 21.80 -1.66 -7.89
C LEU A 177 22.01 -0.21 -7.42
N ILE A 178 21.50 0.13 -6.24
CA ILE A 178 21.58 1.49 -5.68
C ILE A 178 23.04 1.95 -5.56
N ARG A 179 23.91 1.11 -5.02
CA ARG A 179 25.35 1.42 -4.84
C ARG A 179 26.11 1.42 -6.17
N GLY A 180 25.70 0.56 -7.11
CA GLY A 180 26.38 0.34 -8.37
C GLY A 180 26.02 1.32 -9.49
N LEU A 181 24.94 2.11 -9.35
CA LEU A 181 24.61 3.14 -10.33
C LEU A 181 25.78 4.13 -10.52
N ASP A 182 26.18 4.35 -11.76
CA ASP A 182 27.30 5.23 -12.07
C ASP A 182 27.00 6.68 -11.66
N ARG A 183 27.74 7.18 -10.66
CA ARG A 183 27.56 8.53 -10.11
C ARG A 183 27.98 9.65 -11.06
N GLN A 184 28.63 9.33 -12.19
CA GLN A 184 28.86 10.28 -13.28
C GLN A 184 27.58 10.56 -14.08
N HIS A 185 26.69 9.57 -14.15
CA HIS A 185 25.43 9.65 -14.91
C HIS A 185 24.21 9.85 -14.01
N PHE A 186 24.26 9.39 -12.76
CA PHE A 186 23.12 9.41 -11.84
C PHE A 186 23.43 10.18 -10.55
N GLU A 187 22.46 10.99 -10.12
CA GLU A 187 22.35 11.50 -8.76
C GLU A 187 21.30 10.66 -8.03
N VAL A 188 21.69 9.96 -6.97
CA VAL A 188 20.85 8.97 -6.30
C VAL A 188 20.35 9.52 -4.97
N VAL A 189 19.03 9.56 -4.80
CA VAL A 189 18.38 10.01 -3.57
C VAL A 189 17.54 8.88 -2.97
N LEU A 190 17.73 8.59 -1.69
CA LEU A 190 16.89 7.63 -0.96
C LEU A 190 15.72 8.36 -0.28
N ILE A 191 14.53 7.78 -0.39
CA ILE A 191 13.30 8.35 0.16
C ILE A 191 12.66 7.32 1.08
N TYR A 192 12.69 7.60 2.38
CA TYR A 192 12.12 6.73 3.41
C TYR A 192 10.75 7.25 3.85
N PRO A 193 9.67 6.46 3.72
CA PRO A 193 8.41 6.74 4.41
C PRO A 193 8.60 6.87 5.93
N PRO A 194 7.64 7.44 6.67
CA PRO A 194 7.74 7.53 8.12
C PRO A 194 7.85 6.15 8.78
N GLN A 195 8.40 6.10 9.99
CA GLN A 195 8.51 4.89 10.83
C GLN A 195 9.37 3.77 10.22
N VAL A 196 10.14 4.07 9.18
CA VAL A 196 11.16 3.15 8.66
C VAL A 196 12.17 2.80 9.73
N LYS A 197 12.47 1.50 9.84
CA LYS A 197 13.47 0.97 10.76
C LYS A 197 14.82 1.67 10.57
N ARG A 198 15.48 2.03 11.67
CA ARG A 198 16.83 2.60 11.68
C ARG A 198 17.81 1.49 12.00
N ASP A 199 18.43 0.92 10.98
CA ASP A 199 19.45 -0.12 11.12
C ASP A 199 20.70 0.14 10.27
N ALA A 200 21.70 -0.74 10.41
CA ALA A 200 23.00 -0.60 9.76
C ALA A 200 22.90 -0.60 8.23
N VAL A 201 21.94 -1.34 7.64
CA VAL A 201 21.76 -1.38 6.18
C VAL A 201 21.24 -0.05 5.68
N ARG A 202 20.22 0.51 6.33
CA ARG A 202 19.72 1.86 6.02
C ARG A 202 20.82 2.90 6.13
N GLN A 203 21.60 2.86 7.21
CA GLN A 203 22.70 3.81 7.44
C GLN A 203 23.75 3.73 6.32
N ALA A 204 24.21 2.52 6.01
CA ALA A 204 25.22 2.30 4.98
C ALA A 204 24.72 2.68 3.57
N LEU A 205 23.45 2.41 3.27
CA LEU A 205 22.82 2.84 2.01
C LEU A 205 22.76 4.36 1.90
N SER A 206 22.27 5.03 2.94
CA SER A 206 22.14 6.49 2.97
C SER A 206 23.49 7.19 2.83
N GLN A 207 24.57 6.63 3.42
CA GLN A 207 25.93 7.15 3.29
C GLN A 207 26.55 6.93 1.90
N SER A 208 26.00 6.01 1.10
CA SER A 208 26.49 5.68 -0.25
C SER A 208 25.78 6.42 -1.39
N CYS A 209 24.82 7.28 -1.07
CA CYS A 209 23.99 8.00 -2.04
C CYS A 209 24.21 9.52 -1.92
N ASP A 210 23.86 10.27 -2.98
CA ASP A 210 23.99 11.73 -3.01
C ASP A 210 23.06 12.42 -2.00
N GLY A 211 21.93 11.78 -1.66
CA GLY A 211 21.01 12.27 -0.65
C GLY A 211 20.14 11.18 -0.05
N ALA A 212 19.56 11.48 1.11
CA ALA A 212 18.54 10.67 1.74
C ALA A 212 17.57 11.56 2.53
N ILE A 213 16.27 11.35 2.36
CA ILE A 213 15.24 12.04 3.14
C ILE A 213 14.34 11.03 3.86
N GLU A 214 13.89 11.39 5.06
CA GLU A 214 12.82 10.68 5.77
C GLU A 214 11.58 11.60 5.74
N LEU A 215 10.52 11.12 5.11
CA LEU A 215 9.29 11.87 4.91
C LEU A 215 8.62 12.15 6.26
N ARG A 216 8.07 13.35 6.40
CA ARG A 216 7.39 13.82 7.63
C ARG A 216 6.00 14.36 7.35
N GLY A 217 5.10 14.22 8.33
CA GLY A 217 3.72 14.68 8.20
C GLY A 217 2.79 13.61 7.65
N ARG A 218 1.82 14.03 6.84
CA ARG A 218 0.77 13.25 6.17
C ARG A 218 1.02 13.20 4.65
N GLN A 219 0.12 12.52 3.95
CA GLN A 219 0.22 12.24 2.51
C GLN A 219 0.57 13.47 1.66
N ALA A 220 -0.18 14.57 1.77
CA ALA A 220 0.10 15.80 1.01
C ALA A 220 1.50 16.38 1.27
N GLU A 221 1.97 16.32 2.52
CA GLU A 221 3.30 16.80 2.90
C GLU A 221 4.40 15.87 2.37
N TRP A 222 4.15 14.57 2.30
CA TRP A 222 5.05 13.60 1.69
C TRP A 222 5.17 13.84 0.18
N GLN A 223 4.05 14.03 -0.51
CA GLN A 223 4.02 14.36 -1.94
C GLN A 223 4.82 15.64 -2.23
N ALA A 224 4.62 16.70 -1.44
CA ALA A 224 5.36 17.95 -1.60
C ALA A 224 6.87 17.78 -1.35
N GLN A 225 7.27 16.99 -0.34
CA GLN A 225 8.69 16.69 -0.07
C GLN A 225 9.36 15.94 -1.22
N VAL A 226 8.68 14.94 -1.81
CA VAL A 226 9.22 14.22 -2.97
C VAL A 226 9.24 15.11 -4.21
N ALA A 227 8.20 15.90 -4.45
CA ALA A 227 8.15 16.86 -5.56
C ALA A 227 9.30 17.89 -5.48
N ALA A 228 9.65 18.35 -4.28
CA ALA A 228 10.75 19.29 -4.07
C ALA A 228 12.13 18.72 -4.44
N LEU A 229 12.28 17.39 -4.54
CA LEU A 229 13.51 16.78 -5.04
C LEU A 229 13.68 16.97 -6.56
N ALA A 230 12.61 17.31 -7.29
CA ALA A 230 12.62 17.49 -8.74
C ALA A 230 13.29 16.33 -9.47
N LEU A 231 12.86 15.10 -9.13
CA LEU A 231 13.40 13.87 -9.70
C LEU A 231 13.08 13.76 -11.21
N ASP A 232 14.01 13.18 -11.96
CA ASP A 232 13.78 12.73 -13.34
C ASP A 232 13.11 11.36 -13.37
N ALA A 233 13.45 10.51 -12.41
CA ALA A 233 12.87 9.18 -12.24
C ALA A 233 12.61 8.86 -10.76
N LEU A 234 11.51 8.16 -10.50
CA LEU A 234 11.19 7.63 -9.18
C LEU A 234 11.02 6.11 -9.26
N PHE A 235 11.93 5.41 -8.60
CA PHE A 235 11.96 3.96 -8.50
C PHE A 235 11.33 3.51 -7.17
N TYR A 236 10.29 2.69 -7.27
CA TYR A 236 9.68 1.98 -6.15
C TYR A 236 10.14 0.51 -6.19
N PRO A 237 11.12 0.10 -5.37
CA PRO A 237 11.52 -1.30 -5.29
C PRO A 237 10.38 -2.25 -4.92
N ASP A 238 9.35 -1.73 -4.25
CA ASP A 238 8.16 -2.45 -3.81
C ASP A 238 6.93 -1.52 -3.81
N ILE A 239 5.78 -2.09 -4.17
CA ILE A 239 4.45 -1.51 -4.01
C ILE A 239 3.51 -2.61 -3.51
N GLY A 240 2.55 -2.28 -2.65
CA GLY A 240 1.58 -3.25 -2.11
C GLY A 240 1.98 -3.90 -0.78
N MET A 241 3.26 -3.81 -0.38
CA MET A 241 3.73 -4.30 0.93
C MET A 241 3.63 -3.26 2.06
N SER A 242 3.56 -1.98 1.71
CA SER A 242 3.40 -0.87 2.65
C SER A 242 2.30 0.08 2.16
N PRO A 243 1.31 0.41 3.01
CA PRO A 243 0.31 1.42 2.67
C PRO A 243 0.93 2.77 2.30
N ALA A 244 2.03 3.16 2.98
CA ALA A 244 2.66 4.46 2.75
C ALA A 244 3.22 4.58 1.33
N THR A 245 3.95 3.57 0.83
CA THR A 245 4.47 3.60 -0.55
C THR A 245 3.38 3.39 -1.57
N TYR A 246 2.41 2.52 -1.30
CA TYR A 246 1.26 2.27 -2.17
C TYR A 246 0.46 3.55 -2.46
N PHE A 247 0.07 4.29 -1.41
CA PHE A 247 -0.68 5.53 -1.61
C PHE A 247 0.18 6.65 -2.20
N LEU A 248 1.46 6.75 -1.82
CA LEU A 248 2.37 7.73 -2.42
C LEU A 248 2.53 7.51 -3.93
N ALA A 249 2.57 6.26 -4.39
CA ALA A 249 2.75 5.92 -5.81
C ALA A 249 1.60 6.37 -6.71
N HIS A 250 0.38 6.60 -6.18
CA HIS A 250 -0.75 7.13 -6.94
C HIS A 250 -0.54 8.56 -7.43
N ALA A 251 0.35 9.32 -6.77
CA ALA A 251 0.72 10.64 -7.23
C ALA A 251 1.75 10.54 -8.36
N ARG A 252 1.67 11.47 -9.31
CA ARG A 252 2.68 11.65 -10.35
C ARG A 252 3.78 12.56 -9.80
N LEU A 253 4.82 11.97 -9.20
CA LEU A 253 5.90 12.64 -8.47
C LEU A 253 7.21 12.75 -9.26
N ALA A 254 7.37 11.98 -10.33
CA ALA A 254 8.44 12.14 -11.31
C ALA A 254 7.91 11.91 -12.74
N PRO A 255 8.57 12.46 -13.77
CA PRO A 255 8.23 12.23 -15.18
C PRO A 255 8.25 10.76 -15.57
N VAL A 256 9.16 9.99 -14.99
CA VAL A 256 9.21 8.53 -15.10
C VAL A 256 9.05 7.93 -13.70
N GLN A 257 8.06 7.08 -13.51
CA GLN A 257 7.92 6.27 -12.29
C GLN A 257 7.92 4.80 -12.65
N LEU A 258 8.64 4.00 -11.88
CA LEU A 258 8.79 2.59 -12.17
C LEU A 258 8.84 1.76 -10.90
N VAL A 259 8.43 0.49 -11.03
CA VAL A 259 8.33 -0.48 -9.94
C VAL A 259 9.10 -1.76 -10.28
N SER A 260 9.35 -2.62 -9.30
CA SER A 260 10.03 -3.91 -9.51
C SER A 260 9.54 -4.96 -8.49
N TYR A 261 10.26 -6.08 -8.39
CA TYR A 261 9.94 -7.35 -7.72
C TYR A 261 9.64 -7.34 -6.20
N GLY A 262 9.37 -6.20 -5.58
CA GLY A 262 9.08 -6.18 -4.14
C GLY A 262 7.83 -6.97 -3.78
N HIS A 263 6.74 -6.72 -4.48
CA HIS A 263 5.56 -7.59 -4.54
C HIS A 263 5.35 -7.90 -6.03
N PRO A 264 5.58 -9.15 -6.47
CA PRO A 264 5.61 -9.50 -7.89
C PRO A 264 4.19 -9.68 -8.44
N ASP A 265 3.41 -8.61 -8.42
CA ASP A 265 2.08 -8.51 -9.01
C ASP A 265 1.92 -7.10 -9.61
N THR A 266 0.97 -6.92 -10.53
CA THR A 266 0.63 -5.61 -11.06
C THR A 266 0.17 -4.69 -9.93
N THR A 267 0.52 -3.41 -10.00
CA THR A 267 0.07 -2.45 -8.97
C THR A 267 -1.34 -1.95 -9.23
N GLY A 268 -1.82 -2.06 -10.47
CA GLY A 268 -3.06 -1.43 -10.94
C GLY A 268 -3.01 0.11 -10.98
N ILE A 269 -1.87 0.73 -10.68
CA ILE A 269 -1.71 2.19 -10.58
C ILE A 269 -1.23 2.76 -11.93
N ASP A 270 -1.96 3.72 -12.47
CA ASP A 270 -1.74 4.33 -13.80
C ASP A 270 -0.64 5.42 -13.84
N THR A 271 -0.09 5.79 -12.68
CA THR A 271 1.08 6.68 -12.59
C THR A 271 2.41 5.94 -12.59
N LEU A 272 2.43 4.61 -12.59
CA LEU A 272 3.62 3.79 -12.74
C LEU A 272 3.78 3.37 -14.20
N ASP A 273 4.85 3.83 -14.84
CA ASP A 273 5.04 3.72 -16.30
C ASP A 273 5.73 2.41 -16.70
N TYR A 274 6.61 1.89 -15.85
CA TYR A 274 7.43 0.72 -16.17
C TYR A 274 7.53 -0.26 -15.00
N PHE A 275 7.65 -1.54 -15.35
CA PHE A 275 8.13 -2.59 -14.47
C PHE A 275 9.58 -2.92 -14.84
N LEU A 276 10.51 -2.77 -13.90
CA LEU A 276 11.89 -3.20 -14.07
C LEU A 276 12.01 -4.68 -13.69
N GLY A 277 11.88 -5.53 -14.70
CA GLY A 277 12.07 -6.98 -14.61
C GLY A 277 13.52 -7.42 -14.83
N ALA A 278 13.71 -8.74 -14.89
CA ALA A 278 14.94 -9.35 -15.40
C ALA A 278 14.65 -10.01 -16.76
N ASP A 279 15.65 -10.06 -17.65
CA ASP A 279 15.54 -10.78 -18.93
C ASP A 279 15.41 -12.31 -18.76
N ALA A 280 15.62 -12.82 -17.54
CA ALA A 280 15.36 -14.21 -17.20
C ALA A 280 13.85 -14.49 -17.26
N PRO A 281 13.43 -15.73 -17.59
CA PRO A 281 12.01 -16.12 -17.65
C PRO A 281 11.42 -16.25 -16.24
N LEU A 282 11.36 -15.13 -15.52
CA LEU A 282 10.68 -14.98 -14.23
C LEU A 282 9.22 -14.58 -14.45
N GLU A 283 8.92 -13.89 -15.56
CA GLU A 283 7.55 -13.53 -15.94
C GLU A 283 6.92 -14.62 -16.83
N PRO A 284 5.61 -14.90 -16.68
CA PRO A 284 4.88 -15.70 -17.65
C PRO A 284 4.94 -15.04 -19.05
N GLN A 285 5.09 -15.88 -20.08
CA GLN A 285 5.10 -15.44 -21.49
C GLN A 285 3.72 -15.01 -21.97
#